data_AF-A0A916F2X6-F1
#
_entry.id   AF-A0A916F2X6-F1
#
_cell.length_a   1.000
_cell.length_b   1.000
_cell.length_c   1.000
_cell.angle_alpha   90.00
_cell.angle_beta   90.00
_cell.angle_gamma   90.00
#
_symmetry.space_group_name_H-M   'P 1'
#
loop_
_entity.id
_entity.type
_entity.pdbx_description
1 polymer ?
#
loop_
_entity_poly.entity_id
_entity_poly.type
_entity_poly.pdbx_seq_one_letter_code
_entity_poly.pdbx_strand_id
1 'polypeptide(L)' 'MAIITEIVVLVVALLHGYFMVLEMFLWDKPTGLKAFGQSKEKAIATKVLAANQGLYVKVKDLPDSQPSRVSDY' A
#
# COMPACT_ATOMS: atom_id res chain seq x y z
N MET A 1 21.47 14.86 25.39
CA MET A 1 21.00 13.53 24.96
C MET A 1 19.53 13.48 24.53
N ALA A 2 18.75 14.58 24.58
CA ALA A 2 17.35 14.57 24.14
C ALA A 2 17.14 14.96 22.67
N ILE A 3 17.87 15.97 22.18
CA ILE A 3 17.67 16.55 20.84
C ILE A 3 17.87 15.53 19.72
N ILE A 4 18.91 14.69 19.79
CA ILE A 4 19.17 13.67 18.75
C ILE A 4 18.04 12.63 18.72
N THR A 5 17.56 12.20 19.88
CA THR A 5 16.44 11.25 19.99
C THR A 5 15.16 11.83 19.42
N GLU A 6 14.83 13.08 19.76
CA GLU A 6 13.65 13.78 19.23
C GLU A 6 13.70 13.91 17.70
N ILE A 7 14.87 14.27 17.15
CA ILE A 7 15.07 14.36 15.69
C ILE A 7 14.84 12.99 15.05
N VAL A 8 15.43 11.92 15.58
CA VAL A 8 15.28 10.57 15.03
C VAL A 8 13.82 10.11 15.10
N VAL A 9 13.13 10.35 16.23
CA VAL A 9 11.71 10.02 16.38
C VAL A 9 10.85 10.76 15.36
N LEU A 10 11.10 12.05 15.14
CA LEU A 10 10.35 12.87 14.21
C LEU A 10 10.57 12.42 12.76
N VAL A 11 11.80 12.05 12.40
CA VAL A 11 12.12 11.43 11.10
C VAL A 11 11.38 10.11 10.93
N VAL A 12 11.38 9.23 11.92
CA VAL A 12 10.68 7.93 11.86
C VAL A 12 9.16 8.12 11.74
N ALA A 13 8.59 9.10 12.44
CA ALA A 13 7.17 9.42 12.36
C ALA A 13 6.78 9.94 10.95
N LEU A 14 7.60 10.81 10.36
CA LEU A 14 7.40 11.29 8.99
C LEU A 14 7.52 10.15 7.97
N LEU A 15 8.50 9.26 8.14
CA LEU A 15 8.67 8.08 7.30
C LEU A 15 7.45 7.14 7.39
N HIS A 16 6.91 6.91 8.59
CA HIS A 16 5.71 6.07 8.77
C HIS A 16 4.50 6.63 8.01
N GLY A 17 4.25 7.94 8.11
CA GLY A 17 3.16 8.58 7.37
C GLY A 17 3.36 8.47 5.85
N TYR A 18 4.60 8.65 5.38
CA TYR A 18 4.96 8.50 3.98
C TYR A 18 4.70 7.08 3.45
N PHE A 19 5.16 6.05 4.17
CA PHE A 19 4.93 4.65 3.77
C PHE A 19 3.44 4.28 3.78
N MET A 20 2.67 4.75 4.77
CA MET A 20 1.22 4.53 4.80
C MET A 20 0.52 5.07 3.54
N VAL A 21 0.87 6.27 3.09
CA VAL A 21 0.28 6.84 1.86
C VAL A 21 0.67 6.02 0.63
N LEU A 22 1.94 5.60 0.56
CA LEU A 22 2.40 4.74 -0.53
C LEU A 22 1.68 3.40 -0.55
N GLU A 23 1.54 2.73 0.58
CA GLU A 23 0.93 1.40 0.69
C GLU A 23 -0.57 1.40 0.46
N MET A 24 -1.30 2.41 0.95
CA MET A 24 -2.75 2.45 0.80
C MET A 24 -3.20 2.95 -0.58
N PHE A 25 -2.49 3.93 -1.15
CA PHE A 25 -3.00 4.69 -2.30
C PHE A 25 -2.13 4.60 -3.56
N LEU A 26 -0.82 4.35 -3.43
CA LEU A 26 0.13 4.34 -4.55
C LEU A 26 0.79 2.97 -4.77
N TRP A 27 0.33 1.91 -4.10
CA TRP A 27 0.96 0.59 -4.10
C TRP A 27 1.19 -0.01 -5.50
N ASP A 28 0.19 0.11 -6.37
CA ASP A 28 0.21 -0.37 -7.76
C ASP A 28 0.58 0.74 -8.77
N LYS A 29 0.82 1.96 -8.30
CA LYS A 29 1.19 3.10 -9.13
C LYS A 29 2.69 3.12 -9.39
N PRO A 30 3.15 3.72 -10.50
CA PRO A 30 4.58 3.80 -10.82
C PRO A 30 5.44 4.37 -9.68
N THR A 31 4.88 5.23 -8.83
CA THR A 31 5.56 5.77 -7.65
C THR A 31 5.80 4.70 -6.57
N GLY A 32 4.78 3.89 -6.22
CA GLY A 32 4.94 2.79 -5.26
C GLY A 32 5.77 1.65 -5.82
N LEU A 33 5.61 1.32 -7.10
CA LEU A 33 6.45 0.33 -7.79
C LEU A 33 7.94 0.71 -7.74
N LYS A 34 8.26 2.01 -7.94
CA LYS A 34 9.62 2.53 -7.82
C LYS A 34 10.11 2.57 -6.38
N ALA A 35 9.26 2.99 -5.44
CA ALA A 35 9.62 3.10 -4.02
C ALA A 35 9.94 1.73 -3.39
N PHE A 36 9.21 0.68 -3.78
CA PHE A 36 9.38 -0.68 -3.27
C PHE A 36 10.15 -1.62 -4.22
N GLY A 37 10.58 -1.14 -5.38
CA GLY A 37 11.32 -1.95 -6.37
C GLY A 37 10.56 -3.19 -6.85
N GLN A 38 9.23 -3.17 -6.85
CA GLN A 38 8.39 -4.32 -7.18
C GLN A 38 7.84 -4.25 -8.61
N SER A 39 7.65 -5.43 -9.22
CA SER A 39 7.00 -5.51 -10.54
C SER A 39 5.49 -5.28 -10.41
N LYS A 40 4.88 -4.75 -11.48
CA LYS A 40 3.44 -4.44 -11.52
C LYS A 40 2.58 -5.68 -11.24
N GLU A 41 2.98 -6.83 -11.75
CA GLU A 41 2.28 -8.11 -11.52
C GLU A 41 2.31 -8.53 -10.05
N LYS A 42 3.46 -8.37 -9.37
CA LYS A 42 3.58 -8.66 -7.93
C LYS A 42 2.73 -7.69 -7.10
N ALA A 43 2.70 -6.39 -7.45
CA ALA A 43 1.89 -5.40 -6.77
C ALA A 43 0.38 -5.67 -6.93
N ILE A 44 -0.07 -6.12 -8.10
CA ILE A 44 -1.46 -6.50 -8.34
C ILE A 44 -1.83 -7.77 -7.56
N ALA A 45 -0.94 -8.76 -7.50
CA ALA A 45 -1.18 -9.99 -6.74
C ALA A 45 -1.30 -9.72 -5.22
N THR A 46 -0.50 -8.80 -4.67
CA THR A 46 -0.56 -8.42 -3.25
C THR A 46 -1.67 -7.43 -2.92
N LYS A 47 -2.22 -6.73 -3.92
CA LYS A 47 -3.39 -5.84 -3.80
C LYS A 47 -4.63 -6.58 -3.26
N VAL A 48 -4.75 -7.86 -3.55
CA VAL A 48 -5.79 -8.77 -3.05
C VAL A 48 -5.71 -8.95 -1.53
N LEU A 49 -4.49 -9.15 -1.03
CA LEU A 49 -4.23 -9.32 0.39
C LEU A 49 -4.55 -8.02 1.14
N ALA A 50 -4.21 -6.87 0.54
CA ALA A 50 -4.59 -5.57 1.06
C ALA A 50 -6.11 -5.38 1.12
N ALA A 51 -6.85 -5.77 0.06
CA ALA A 51 -8.32 -5.71 0.06
C ALA A 51 -8.94 -6.54 1.21
N ASN A 52 -8.40 -7.73 1.47
CA ASN A 52 -8.88 -8.59 2.56
C ASN A 52 -8.52 -8.07 3.97
N GLN A 53 -7.63 -7.08 4.08
CA GLN A 53 -7.32 -6.40 5.34
C GLN A 53 -8.19 -5.16 5.58
N GLY A 54 -9.19 -4.91 4.73
CA GLY A 54 -10.06 -3.73 4.82
C GLY A 54 -9.40 -2.44 4.33
N LEU A 55 -8.25 -2.52 3.64
CA LEU A 55 -7.65 -1.38 2.96
C LEU A 55 -8.55 -1.00 1.77
N TYR A 56 -8.69 0.31 1.48
CA TYR A 56 -9.53 0.90 0.41
C TYR A 56 -9.05 0.57 -1.02
N VAL A 57 -8.78 -0.71 -1.27
CA VAL A 57 -8.64 -1.25 -2.61
C VAL A 57 -10.04 -1.23 -3.21
N LYS A 58 -10.27 -0.36 -4.19
CA LYS A 58 -11.57 -0.36 -4.88
C LYS A 58 -11.71 -1.73 -5.55
N VAL A 59 -12.78 -2.45 -5.23
CA VAL A 59 -13.09 -3.78 -5.78
C VAL A 59 -13.03 -3.80 -7.30
N LYS A 60 -13.42 -2.68 -7.94
CA LYS A 60 -13.32 -2.50 -9.40
C LYS A 60 -11.90 -2.58 -9.99
N ASP A 61 -10.86 -2.42 -9.17
CA ASP A 61 -9.47 -2.47 -9.59
C ASP A 61 -8.85 -3.87 -9.37
N LEU A 62 -9.65 -4.85 -8.93
CA LEU A 62 -9.26 -6.26 -8.81
C LEU A 62 -9.48 -7.00 -10.15
N PRO A 63 -8.58 -7.92 -10.54
CA PRO A 63 -8.79 -8.79 -11.70
C PRO A 63 -10.13 -9.53 -11.63
N ASP A 64 -10.80 -9.71 -12.78
CA ASP A 64 -12.11 -10.38 -12.86
C ASP A 64 -12.09 -11.84 -12.35
N SER A 65 -10.92 -12.48 -12.31
CA SER A 65 -10.71 -13.84 -11.81
C SER A 65 -10.62 -13.95 -10.28
N GLN A 66 -10.79 -12.85 -9.55
CA GLN A 66 -10.70 -12.81 -8.09
C GLN A 66 -11.97 -13.32 -7.39
N PRO A 67 -11.84 -14.19 -6.37
CA PRO A 67 -12.99 -14.69 -5.61
C PRO A 67 -13.67 -13.62 -4.74
N SER A 68 -13.04 -12.47 -4.48
CA SER A 68 -13.65 -11.34 -3.76
C SER A 68 -14.53 -10.45 -4.64
N ARG A 69 -14.51 -10.65 -5.97
CA ARG A 69 -15.53 -10.15 -6.89
C ARG A 69 -16.70 -11.13 -6.96
N VAL A 70 -17.15 -11.66 -5.81
CA VAL A 70 -18.48 -12.28 -5.79
C VAL A 70 -19.43 -11.17 -6.16
N SER A 71 -19.96 -11.30 -7.38
CA SER A 71 -21.04 -10.52 -7.95
C SER A 71 -21.94 -10.00 -6.85
N ASP A 72 -22.03 -8.67 -6.75
CA ASP A 72 -23.24 -8.05 -6.27
C ASP A 72 -24.39 -8.77 -7.00
N TYR A 73 -25.21 -9.49 -6.24
CA TYR A 73 -26.55 -9.86 -6.67
C TYR A 73 -27.40 -8.59 -6.73
#